data_AF-A0A5D2RPK8-F1
#
_entry.id   AF-A0A5D2RPK8-F1
#
_cell.length_a   1.000
_cell.length_b   1.000
_cell.length_c   1.000
_cell.angle_alpha   90.00
_cell.angle_beta   90.00
_cell.angle_gamma   90.00
#
_symmetry.space_group_name_H-M   'P 1'
#
loop_
_entity.id
_entity.type
_entity.pdbx_description
1 polymer ?
#
loop_
_entity_poly.entity_id
_entity_poly.type
_entity_poly.pdbx_seq_one_letter_code
_entity_poly.pdbx_strand_id
1 'polypeptide(L)'
;MVVDHETPRLENGQTDKEVEENANVLQFMDSMDAYLTLIHSLSSTLRRGWLELASARHSMGASRVNTVLLDHTSHPAATSLLVTQDEGKVDSGKPHFTLCKWASSSNENSLLGEKQSSQDKLHPQLRHRGSTKLYEEKTSSENKASREVDDPVQKERSKSLSMFGTLVSPKLRAAQLSFEAALETLVEIANMRSEMLCAFDQVNMKLEGRKDEK
;
A
#
# COMPACT_ATOMS: atom_id res chain seq x y z
N MET A 1 -67.74 -36.68 16.68
CA MET A 1 -67.08 -35.41 16.29
C MET A 1 -65.61 -35.54 16.62
N VAL A 2 -64.81 -35.93 15.63
CA VAL A 2 -63.34 -35.83 15.68
C VAL A 2 -63.03 -34.63 14.81
N VAL A 3 -62.39 -33.62 15.38
CA VAL A 3 -62.02 -32.39 14.68
C VAL A 3 -60.62 -32.61 14.12
N ASP A 4 -60.52 -32.71 12.80
CA ASP A 4 -59.25 -32.74 12.09
C ASP A 4 -58.53 -31.40 12.29
N HIS A 5 -57.30 -31.47 12.80
CA HIS A 5 -56.39 -30.34 12.83
C HIS A 5 -55.51 -30.41 11.57
N GLU A 6 -55.94 -29.73 10.51
CA GLU A 6 -55.06 -29.42 9.39
C GLU A 6 -53.91 -28.54 9.91
N THR A 7 -52.69 -28.97 9.68
CA THR A 7 -51.48 -28.15 9.76
C THR A 7 -51.02 -27.90 8.32
N PRO A 8 -50.92 -26.64 7.85
CA PRO A 8 -50.27 -26.39 6.57
C PRO A 8 -48.76 -26.36 6.79
N ARG A 9 -48.09 -27.37 6.25
CA ARG A 9 -46.64 -27.39 5.99
C ARG A 9 -46.45 -27.03 4.52
N LEU A 10 -45.37 -26.29 4.22
CA LEU A 10 -44.78 -25.98 2.89
C LEU A 10 -44.96 -24.51 2.43
N GLU A 11 -44.25 -23.57 3.05
CA GLU A 11 -43.94 -22.26 2.40
C GLU A 11 -42.55 -21.67 2.76
N ASN A 12 -41.76 -22.31 3.63
CA ASN A 12 -40.47 -21.75 4.07
C ASN A 12 -39.33 -21.84 3.03
N GLY A 13 -39.40 -22.74 2.06
CA GLY A 13 -38.26 -22.98 1.14
C GLY A 13 -38.07 -21.91 0.05
N GLN A 14 -39.11 -21.10 -0.21
CA GLN A 14 -39.12 -20.11 -1.28
C GLN A 14 -38.67 -18.73 -0.77
N THR A 15 -39.01 -18.39 0.47
CA THR A 15 -38.55 -17.18 1.16
C THR A 15 -37.05 -17.18 1.42
N ASP A 16 -36.48 -18.33 1.78
CA ASP A 16 -35.06 -18.42 2.16
C ASP A 16 -34.12 -18.21 0.96
N LYS A 17 -34.52 -18.69 -0.24
CA LYS A 17 -33.77 -18.48 -1.48
C LYS A 17 -33.78 -17.02 -1.94
N GLU A 18 -34.92 -16.34 -1.86
CA GLU A 18 -35.04 -14.92 -2.21
C GLU A 18 -34.24 -14.02 -1.25
N VAL A 19 -34.21 -14.35 0.04
CA VAL A 19 -33.39 -13.63 1.04
C VAL A 19 -31.90 -13.78 0.73
N GLU A 20 -31.44 -14.98 0.37
CA GLU A 20 -30.05 -15.23 0.01
C GLU A 20 -29.64 -14.55 -1.32
N GLU A 21 -30.54 -14.51 -2.31
CA GLU A 21 -30.31 -13.77 -3.55
C GLU A 21 -30.15 -12.27 -3.30
N ASN A 22 -31.06 -11.68 -2.52
CA ASN A 22 -30.99 -10.27 -2.16
C ASN A 22 -29.70 -9.97 -1.37
N ALA A 23 -29.28 -10.87 -0.48
CA ALA A 23 -28.03 -10.73 0.25
C ALA A 23 -26.81 -10.71 -0.68
N ASN A 24 -26.77 -11.57 -1.71
CA ASN A 24 -25.67 -11.58 -2.68
C ASN A 24 -25.63 -10.32 -3.55
N VAL A 25 -26.79 -9.82 -3.97
CA VAL A 25 -26.89 -8.57 -4.73
C VAL A 25 -26.41 -7.39 -3.88
N LEU A 26 -26.83 -7.33 -2.61
CA LEU A 26 -26.39 -6.31 -1.66
C LEU A 26 -24.87 -6.38 -1.45
N GLN A 27 -24.32 -7.57 -1.22
CA GLN A 27 -22.87 -7.75 -1.08
C GLN A 27 -22.10 -7.28 -2.31
N PHE A 28 -22.62 -7.56 -3.51
CA PHE A 28 -22.02 -7.06 -4.75
C PHE A 28 -22.06 -5.52 -4.81
N MET A 29 -23.21 -4.90 -4.54
CA MET A 29 -23.34 -3.44 -4.52
C MET A 29 -22.42 -2.78 -3.49
N ASP A 30 -22.33 -3.33 -2.28
CA ASP A 30 -21.46 -2.85 -1.21
C ASP A 30 -19.97 -2.96 -1.62
N SER A 31 -19.57 -4.07 -2.24
CA SER A 31 -18.20 -4.26 -2.72
C SER A 31 -17.83 -3.28 -3.85
N MET A 32 -18.80 -2.94 -4.71
CA MET A 32 -18.61 -1.95 -5.76
C MET A 32 -18.46 -0.54 -5.20
N ASP A 33 -19.29 -0.16 -4.23
CA ASP A 33 -19.19 1.14 -3.57
C ASP A 33 -17.85 1.30 -2.83
N ALA A 34 -17.42 0.26 -2.12
CA ALA A 34 -16.11 0.21 -1.47
C ALA A 34 -14.97 0.36 -2.49
N TYR A 35 -15.04 -0.35 -3.63
CA TYR A 35 -14.08 -0.23 -4.72
C TYR A 35 -14.00 1.20 -5.28
N LEU A 36 -15.15 1.83 -5.55
CA LEU A 36 -15.21 3.19 -6.07
C LEU A 36 -14.66 4.22 -5.07
N THR A 37 -14.97 4.04 -3.79
CA THR A 37 -14.42 4.86 -2.70
C THR A 37 -12.90 4.77 -2.64
N LEU A 38 -12.34 3.55 -2.76
CA LEU A 38 -10.89 3.34 -2.81
C LEU A 38 -10.25 4.00 -4.04
N ILE A 39 -10.87 3.89 -5.22
CA ILE A 39 -10.39 4.56 -6.46
C ILE A 39 -10.38 6.09 -6.31
N HIS A 40 -11.40 6.66 -5.67
CA HIS A 40 -11.45 8.08 -5.39
C HIS A 40 -10.35 8.50 -4.40
N SER A 41 -10.16 7.72 -3.33
CA SER A 41 -9.07 7.92 -2.36
C SER A 41 -7.69 7.87 -3.03
N LEU A 42 -7.43 6.83 -3.84
CA LEU A 42 -6.20 6.69 -4.63
C LEU A 42 -5.95 7.92 -5.50
N SER A 43 -6.97 8.38 -6.21
CA SER A 43 -6.88 9.56 -7.08
C SER A 43 -6.52 10.83 -6.30
N SER A 44 -7.12 11.02 -5.11
CA SER A 44 -6.80 12.14 -4.22
C SER A 44 -5.34 12.09 -3.74
N THR A 45 -4.91 10.91 -3.28
CA THR A 45 -3.55 10.67 -2.77
C THR A 45 -2.50 10.85 -3.85
N LEU A 46 -2.76 10.35 -5.07
CA LEU A 46 -1.86 10.56 -6.21
C LEU A 46 -1.74 12.03 -6.59
N ARG A 47 -2.84 12.78 -6.68
CA ARG A 47 -2.80 14.23 -6.97
C ARG A 47 -1.96 14.98 -5.94
N ARG A 48 -2.12 14.64 -4.66
CA ARG A 48 -1.30 15.19 -3.57
C ARG A 48 0.18 14.85 -3.76
N GLY A 49 0.50 13.57 -4.02
CA GLY A 49 1.87 13.12 -4.24
C GLY A 49 2.56 13.83 -5.41
N TRP A 50 1.86 13.96 -6.55
CA TRP A 50 2.38 14.68 -7.72
C TRP A 50 2.57 16.18 -7.47
N LEU A 51 1.66 16.83 -6.74
CA LEU A 51 1.79 18.24 -6.39
C LEU A 51 2.99 18.48 -5.46
N GLU A 52 3.16 17.63 -4.46
CA GLU A 52 4.30 17.70 -3.54
C GLU A 52 5.63 17.41 -4.26
N LEU A 53 5.64 16.45 -5.20
CA LEU A 53 6.80 16.17 -6.05
C LEU A 53 7.15 17.35 -6.96
N ALA A 54 6.16 17.99 -7.58
CA ALA A 54 6.37 19.19 -8.39
C ALA A 54 6.95 20.34 -7.54
N SER A 55 6.41 20.53 -6.33
CA SER A 55 6.91 21.53 -5.36
C SER A 55 8.34 21.24 -4.92
N ALA A 56 8.68 19.96 -4.71
CA ALA A 56 10.05 19.53 -4.43
C ALA A 56 10.99 19.84 -5.60
N ARG A 57 10.59 19.53 -6.83
CA ARG A 57 11.38 19.81 -8.03
C ARG A 57 11.58 21.31 -8.24
N HIS A 58 10.59 22.14 -7.94
CA HIS A 58 10.71 23.60 -8.01
C HIS A 58 11.73 24.13 -6.99
N SER A 59 11.66 23.66 -5.74
CA SER A 59 12.55 24.13 -4.66
C SER A 59 13.98 23.56 -4.72
N MET A 60 14.15 22.30 -5.15
CA MET A 60 15.45 21.63 -5.23
C MET A 60 16.16 21.85 -6.58
N GLY A 61 15.43 22.31 -7.60
CA GLY A 61 15.91 22.48 -8.96
C GLY A 61 15.67 21.23 -9.84
N ALA A 62 15.35 21.48 -11.11
CA ALA A 62 14.98 20.45 -12.09
C ALA A 62 16.07 19.41 -12.38
N SER A 63 17.34 19.72 -12.10
CA SER A 63 18.46 18.80 -12.28
C SER A 63 18.52 17.71 -11.20
N ARG A 64 18.00 17.97 -10.00
CA ARG A 64 18.09 17.02 -8.87
C ARG A 64 16.98 15.98 -8.93
N VAL A 65 15.74 16.42 -9.16
CA VAL A 65 14.58 15.53 -9.30
C VAL A 65 14.29 15.38 -10.78
N ASN A 66 15.03 14.50 -11.47
CA ASN A 66 14.96 14.33 -12.92
C ASN A 66 14.61 12.88 -13.31
N THR A 67 13.88 12.72 -14.40
CA THR A 67 13.52 11.42 -14.98
C THR A 67 14.74 10.68 -15.54
N VAL A 68 15.84 11.37 -15.83
CA VAL A 68 17.12 10.73 -16.23
C VAL A 68 17.72 9.86 -15.11
N LEU A 69 17.35 10.11 -13.85
CA LEU A 69 17.73 9.22 -12.73
C LEU A 69 16.92 7.91 -12.71
N LEU A 70 15.84 7.84 -13.50
CA LEU A 70 15.06 6.63 -13.73
C LEU A 70 15.70 5.88 -14.90
N ASP A 71 16.95 5.45 -14.73
CA ASP A 71 17.55 4.53 -15.69
C ASP A 71 16.73 3.24 -15.71
N HIS A 72 16.59 2.62 -16.88
CA HIS A 72 15.88 1.36 -17.07
C HIS A 72 16.68 0.15 -16.56
N THR A 73 17.78 0.41 -15.84
CA THR A 73 18.57 -0.61 -15.15
C THR A 73 17.72 -1.31 -14.10
N SER A 74 17.81 -2.64 -14.09
CA SER A 74 17.14 -3.45 -13.07
C SER A 74 17.73 -3.13 -11.70
N HIS A 75 16.87 -2.74 -10.76
CA HIS A 75 17.22 -2.51 -9.38
C HIS A 75 16.31 -3.33 -8.47
N PRO A 76 16.84 -3.89 -7.36
CA PRO A 76 16.01 -4.53 -6.35
C PRO A 76 14.96 -3.54 -5.83
N ALA A 77 13.69 -3.93 -5.88
CA ALA A 77 12.61 -3.10 -5.38
C ALA A 77 12.60 -3.10 -3.84
N ALA A 78 12.53 -1.92 -3.23
CA ALA A 78 12.40 -1.80 -1.78
C ALA A 78 11.05 -2.33 -1.27
N THR A 79 10.01 -2.30 -2.10
CA THR A 79 8.69 -2.83 -1.79
C THR A 79 8.32 -3.89 -2.82
N SER A 80 7.88 -5.07 -2.36
CA SER A 80 7.42 -6.16 -3.21
C SER A 80 5.95 -6.49 -2.95
N LEU A 81 5.34 -7.23 -3.88
CA LEU A 81 3.97 -7.71 -3.78
C LEU A 81 4.00 -9.22 -3.64
N LEU A 82 3.40 -9.74 -2.57
CA LEU A 82 3.15 -11.16 -2.40
C LEU A 82 1.73 -11.46 -2.89
N VAL A 83 1.59 -12.50 -3.71
CA VAL A 83 0.30 -13.00 -4.18
C VAL A 83 0.11 -14.37 -3.55
N THR A 84 -0.92 -14.53 -2.72
CA THR A 84 -1.34 -15.82 -2.19
C THR A 84 -2.59 -16.28 -2.92
N GLN A 85 -2.61 -17.54 -3.30
CA GLN A 85 -3.79 -18.20 -3.86
C GLN A 85 -4.21 -19.28 -2.87
N ASP A 86 -5.45 -19.25 -2.42
CA ASP A 86 -5.98 -20.28 -1.53
C ASP A 86 -6.22 -21.57 -2.34
N GLU A 87 -5.29 -22.52 -2.27
CA GLU A 87 -5.33 -23.79 -3.00
C GLU A 87 -6.36 -24.79 -2.43
N GLY A 88 -7.05 -24.47 -1.32
CA GLY A 88 -7.94 -25.38 -0.60
C GLY A 88 -9.37 -25.52 -1.14
N LYS A 89 -9.82 -24.64 -2.05
CA LYS A 89 -11.17 -24.69 -2.64
C LYS A 89 -11.11 -24.61 -4.16
N VAL A 90 -11.40 -25.74 -4.80
CA VAL A 90 -11.38 -25.95 -6.26
C VAL A 90 -12.28 -24.97 -7.04
N ASP A 91 -13.25 -24.30 -6.39
CA ASP A 91 -14.17 -23.34 -7.01
C ASP A 91 -14.01 -21.87 -6.54
N SER A 92 -13.04 -21.53 -5.68
CA SER A 92 -12.98 -20.16 -5.11
C SER A 92 -11.59 -19.65 -4.73
N GLY A 93 -10.52 -20.07 -5.41
CA GLY A 93 -9.15 -19.60 -5.16
C GLY A 93 -8.95 -18.13 -5.55
N LYS A 94 -9.51 -17.20 -4.77
CA LYS A 94 -9.35 -15.75 -4.98
C LYS A 94 -7.90 -15.37 -4.71
N PRO A 95 -7.21 -14.68 -5.63
CA PRO A 95 -5.89 -14.15 -5.35
C PRO A 95 -6.00 -13.07 -4.27
N HIS A 96 -5.17 -13.18 -3.23
CA HIS A 96 -5.01 -12.16 -2.21
C HIS A 96 -3.62 -11.52 -2.35
N PHE A 97 -3.61 -10.19 -2.34
CA PHE A 97 -2.43 -9.37 -2.55
C PHE A 97 -2.00 -8.77 -1.22
N THR A 98 -0.72 -8.94 -0.88
CA THR A 98 -0.12 -8.36 0.32
C THR A 98 1.09 -7.53 -0.04
N LEU A 99 1.14 -6.29 0.42
CA LEU A 99 2.27 -5.40 0.22
C LEU A 99 3.38 -5.72 1.22
N CYS A 100 4.52 -6.19 0.73
CA CYS A 100 5.70 -6.41 1.54
C CYS A 100 6.58 -5.17 1.49
N LYS A 101 6.38 -4.28 2.47
CA LYS A 101 7.25 -3.12 2.64
C LYS A 101 8.60 -3.60 3.18
N TRP A 102 9.64 -3.35 2.40
CA TRP A 102 10.98 -3.07 2.89
C TRP A 102 11.52 -4.23 3.66
N ALA A 103 11.61 -5.35 2.94
CA ALA A 103 12.09 -6.65 3.41
C ALA A 103 11.98 -6.72 4.93
N SER A 104 10.76 -6.89 5.44
CA SER A 104 10.53 -7.30 6.82
C SER A 104 11.29 -8.60 7.01
N SER A 105 12.56 -8.46 7.38
CA SER A 105 13.55 -9.51 7.49
C SER A 105 13.31 -10.18 8.83
N SER A 106 12.22 -10.95 8.90
CA SER A 106 12.12 -12.05 9.85
C SER A 106 12.96 -13.22 9.29
N ASN A 107 14.23 -13.17 9.65
CA ASN A 107 15.27 -14.19 9.59
C ASN A 107 14.81 -15.66 9.35
N GLU A 108 15.12 -16.22 8.17
CA GLU A 108 15.64 -17.59 8.05
C GLU A 108 16.44 -17.76 6.74
N ASN A 109 17.56 -18.48 6.83
CA ASN A 109 18.73 -18.38 5.97
C ASN A 109 18.57 -19.04 4.59
N SER A 110 19.24 -18.51 3.55
CA SER A 110 20.16 -19.28 2.68
C SER A 110 20.87 -18.40 1.64
N LEU A 111 22.11 -18.02 1.98
CA LEU A 111 23.33 -18.19 1.19
C LEU A 111 23.27 -18.06 -0.34
N LEU A 112 23.72 -16.91 -0.86
CA LEU A 112 24.59 -16.77 -2.04
C LEU A 112 25.04 -15.30 -2.04
N GLY A 113 26.19 -14.93 -1.47
CA GLY A 113 27.49 -15.21 -2.04
C GLY A 113 27.89 -14.08 -2.98
N GLU A 114 28.47 -12.99 -2.45
CA GLU A 114 29.79 -12.50 -2.86
C GLU A 114 30.15 -11.10 -2.32
N LYS A 115 31.33 -11.10 -1.69
CA LYS A 115 32.40 -10.10 -1.74
C LYS A 115 32.15 -8.73 -1.11
N GLN A 116 32.55 -8.69 0.16
CA GLN A 116 33.19 -7.54 0.81
C GLN A 116 34.18 -6.85 -0.14
N SER A 117 33.99 -5.55 -0.36
CA SER A 117 35.06 -4.65 -0.82
C SER A 117 35.32 -3.62 0.26
N SER A 118 36.42 -3.82 0.97
CA SER A 118 37.04 -2.86 1.87
C SER A 118 37.54 -1.66 1.06
N GLN A 119 37.03 -0.46 1.34
CA GLN A 119 37.73 0.79 1.05
C GLN A 119 37.21 1.84 2.04
N ASP A 120 37.93 2.02 3.13
CA ASP A 120 38.99 3.03 3.30
C ASP A 120 38.40 4.38 3.73
N LYS A 121 38.71 4.71 4.98
CA LYS A 121 38.22 5.88 5.71
C LYS A 121 39.02 7.09 5.26
N LEU A 122 38.45 7.95 4.43
CA LEU A 122 38.95 9.31 4.28
C LEU A 122 37.76 10.29 4.31
N HIS A 123 37.53 10.87 5.49
CA HIS A 123 36.65 12.01 5.68
C HIS A 123 37.12 13.21 4.82
N PRO A 124 36.29 13.79 3.94
CA PRO A 124 36.58 15.11 3.40
C PRO A 124 36.22 16.16 4.47
N GLN A 125 37.24 16.68 5.13
CA GLN A 125 37.14 17.77 6.08
C GLN A 125 36.58 19.02 5.39
N LEU A 126 35.37 19.44 5.77
CA LEU A 126 34.76 20.69 5.31
C LEU A 126 35.65 21.87 5.73
N ARG A 127 36.15 22.62 4.77
CA ARG A 127 36.91 23.84 5.01
C ARG A 127 35.97 24.92 5.59
N HIS A 128 36.05 25.15 6.89
CA HIS A 128 35.53 26.36 7.51
C HIS A 128 36.38 27.56 7.09
N ARG A 129 35.75 28.58 6.49
CA ARG A 129 36.35 29.90 6.26
C ARG A 129 35.58 30.94 7.06
N GLY A 130 36.27 31.62 7.96
CA GLY A 130 35.83 32.92 8.52
C GLY A 130 35.46 32.89 10.00
N SER A 131 36.47 33.00 10.85
CA SER A 131 36.34 33.38 12.26
C SER A 131 36.10 34.88 12.40
N THR A 132 35.01 35.27 13.06
CA THR A 132 34.96 36.52 13.84
C THR A 132 34.18 36.23 15.12
N LYS A 133 34.87 36.25 16.26
CA LYS A 133 34.29 36.23 17.60
C LYS A 133 33.66 37.59 17.88
N LEU A 134 32.43 37.64 18.40
CA LEU A 134 32.07 38.51 19.52
C LEU A 134 30.67 38.18 20.10
N TYR A 135 30.66 38.15 21.44
CA TYR A 135 29.60 38.08 22.46
C TYR A 135 28.74 36.82 22.63
N GLU A 136 28.87 36.32 23.86
CA GLU A 136 28.21 35.21 24.52
C GLU A 136 26.94 35.74 25.21
N GLU A 137 25.78 35.12 24.96
CA GLU A 137 24.68 35.09 25.92
C GLU A 137 24.08 33.69 25.93
N LYS A 138 24.46 32.92 26.94
CA LYS A 138 23.86 31.64 27.30
C LYS A 138 22.52 31.91 27.99
N THR A 139 21.44 31.33 27.48
CA THR A 139 20.49 30.61 28.33
C THR A 139 19.97 29.38 27.59
N SER A 140 20.57 28.23 27.94
CA SER A 140 19.94 26.92 28.11
C SER A 140 18.65 26.62 27.33
N SER A 141 18.78 26.08 26.12
CA SER A 141 17.76 25.17 25.57
C SER A 141 18.30 23.76 25.73
N GLU A 142 17.85 23.10 26.79
CA GLU A 142 18.24 21.76 27.16
C GLU A 142 17.86 20.79 26.03
N ASN A 143 18.87 20.10 25.53
CA ASN A 143 18.82 19.16 24.44
C ASN A 143 17.72 18.11 24.67
N LYS A 144 16.58 18.27 23.99
CA LYS A 144 15.70 17.14 23.70
C LYS A 144 16.37 16.34 22.58
N ALA A 145 17.39 15.56 22.97
CA ALA A 145 17.84 14.41 22.21
C ALA A 145 16.63 13.49 22.06
N SER A 146 15.89 13.65 20.96
CA SER A 146 14.90 12.70 20.51
C SER A 146 15.63 11.39 20.31
N ARG A 147 15.42 10.46 21.25
CA ARG A 147 15.79 9.06 21.12
C ARG A 147 15.06 8.54 19.89
N GLU A 148 15.70 8.60 18.73
CA GLU A 148 15.28 7.85 17.56
C GLU A 148 15.49 6.38 17.91
N VAL A 149 14.38 5.73 18.27
CA VAL A 149 14.21 4.33 17.89
C VAL A 149 14.28 4.36 16.36
N ASP A 150 15.44 4.02 15.82
CA ASP A 150 15.70 3.98 14.37
C ASP A 150 14.79 2.89 13.81
N ASP A 151 13.56 3.28 13.48
CA ASP A 151 12.59 2.41 12.82
C ASP A 151 13.22 1.99 11.49
N PRO A 152 13.38 0.67 11.22
CA PRO A 152 13.94 0.20 9.96
C PRO A 152 13.22 0.83 8.74
N VAL A 153 11.94 1.17 8.90
CA VAL A 153 11.14 1.86 7.89
C VAL A 153 11.50 3.34 7.73
N GLN A 154 12.09 4.03 8.69
CA GLN A 154 12.57 5.41 8.46
C GLN A 154 13.97 5.43 7.83
N LYS A 155 14.79 4.45 8.18
CA LYS A 155 16.14 4.31 7.65
C LYS A 155 16.16 4.06 6.13
N GLU A 156 15.36 3.11 5.66
CA GLU A 156 15.27 2.81 4.23
C GLU A 156 14.56 3.97 3.45
N ARG A 157 13.78 4.86 4.12
CA ARG A 157 13.15 6.08 3.53
C ARG A 157 14.21 7.07 3.22
N SER A 158 15.02 7.33 4.22
CA SER A 158 16.17 8.18 4.12
C SER A 158 17.16 7.69 3.06
N LYS A 159 17.39 6.37 2.97
CA LYS A 159 18.24 5.75 1.95
C LYS A 159 17.69 5.94 0.53
N SER A 160 16.40 5.67 0.31
CA SER A 160 15.75 5.87 -1.00
C SER A 160 15.81 7.34 -1.44
N LEU A 161 15.64 8.27 -0.50
CA LEU A 161 15.73 9.70 -0.78
C LEU A 161 17.17 10.23 -0.96
N SER A 162 18.16 9.53 -0.42
CA SER A 162 19.56 9.97 -0.48
C SER A 162 20.10 10.12 -1.91
N MET A 163 19.50 9.43 -2.89
CA MET A 163 19.81 9.59 -4.31
C MET A 163 19.58 11.02 -4.83
N PHE A 164 18.73 11.82 -4.15
CA PHE A 164 18.45 13.21 -4.49
C PHE A 164 19.37 14.22 -3.78
N GLY A 165 20.31 13.72 -2.97
CA GLY A 165 21.31 14.48 -2.23
C GLY A 165 21.15 14.40 -0.70
N THR A 166 22.07 15.06 0.02
CA THR A 166 22.12 15.03 1.50
C THR A 166 20.99 15.84 2.17
N LEU A 167 20.50 16.88 1.50
CA LEU A 167 19.42 17.74 1.98
C LEU A 167 18.20 17.58 1.07
N VAL A 168 17.26 16.75 1.53
CA VAL A 168 16.03 16.46 0.82
C VAL A 168 14.92 17.39 1.31
N SER A 169 14.20 18.02 0.37
CA SER A 169 13.12 18.94 0.73
C SER A 169 12.01 18.23 1.52
N PRO A 170 11.34 18.91 2.47
CA PRO A 170 10.15 18.36 3.12
C PRO A 170 9.06 17.94 2.13
N LYS A 171 8.96 18.65 1.00
CA LYS A 171 8.04 18.35 -0.11
C LYS A 171 8.34 17.00 -0.77
N LEU A 172 9.62 16.65 -0.96
CA LEU A 172 9.97 15.34 -1.52
C LEU A 172 9.65 14.20 -0.56
N ARG A 173 9.87 14.42 0.75
CA ARG A 173 9.46 13.46 1.79
C ARG A 173 7.95 13.26 1.82
N ALA A 174 7.18 14.35 1.75
CA ALA A 174 5.71 14.29 1.67
C ALA A 174 5.22 13.57 0.40
N ALA A 175 5.90 13.79 -0.72
CA ALA A 175 5.61 13.07 -1.97
C ALA A 175 5.86 11.57 -1.82
N GLN A 176 7.01 11.15 -1.24
CA GLN A 176 7.30 9.75 -0.97
C GLN A 176 6.20 9.10 -0.12
N LEU A 177 5.81 9.72 1.00
CA LEU A 177 4.75 9.19 1.86
C LEU A 177 3.40 9.08 1.13
N SER A 178 3.09 10.05 0.26
CA SER A 178 1.87 10.01 -0.56
C SER A 178 1.89 8.83 -1.54
N PHE A 179 3.02 8.57 -2.20
CA PHE A 179 3.14 7.43 -3.10
C PHE A 179 3.16 6.09 -2.36
N GLU A 180 3.75 6.02 -1.17
CA GLU A 180 3.68 4.83 -0.31
C GLU A 180 2.24 4.52 0.12
N ALA A 181 1.46 5.52 0.52
CA ALA A 181 0.05 5.36 0.83
C ALA A 181 -0.77 4.97 -0.40
N ALA A 182 -0.46 5.53 -1.57
CA ALA A 182 -1.10 5.15 -2.83
C ALA A 182 -0.87 3.67 -3.17
N LEU A 183 0.32 3.13 -2.88
CA LEU A 183 0.60 1.69 -3.06
C LEU A 183 -0.24 0.81 -2.12
N GLU A 184 -0.42 1.21 -0.86
CA GLU A 184 -1.31 0.51 0.08
C GLU A 184 -2.75 0.48 -0.46
N THR A 185 -3.28 1.64 -0.85
CA THR A 185 -4.62 1.73 -1.44
C THR A 185 -4.74 0.93 -2.73
N LEU A 186 -3.69 0.86 -3.56
CA LEU A 186 -3.71 0.07 -4.79
C LEU A 186 -3.84 -1.44 -4.51
N VAL A 187 -3.19 -1.93 -3.45
CA VAL A 187 -3.32 -3.32 -3.01
C VAL A 187 -4.72 -3.59 -2.47
N GLU A 188 -5.28 -2.67 -1.69
CA GLU A 188 -6.68 -2.75 -1.24
C GLU A 188 -7.65 -2.78 -2.43
N ILE A 189 -7.43 -1.94 -3.46
CA ILE A 189 -8.20 -1.93 -4.70
C ILE A 189 -8.12 -3.29 -5.40
N ALA A 190 -6.94 -3.89 -5.49
CA ALA A 190 -6.75 -5.19 -6.13
C ALA A 190 -7.51 -6.31 -5.39
N ASN A 191 -7.42 -6.33 -4.06
CA ASN A 191 -8.15 -7.27 -3.21
C ASN A 191 -9.67 -7.06 -3.33
N MET A 192 -10.13 -5.82 -3.19
CA MET A 192 -11.55 -5.47 -3.32
C MET A 192 -12.10 -5.81 -4.70
N ARG A 193 -11.31 -5.59 -5.77
CA ARG A 193 -11.70 -5.99 -7.12
C ARG A 193 -11.85 -7.50 -7.24
N SER A 194 -10.97 -8.29 -6.62
CA SER A 194 -11.10 -9.75 -6.60
C SER A 194 -12.36 -10.20 -5.85
N GLU A 195 -12.71 -9.52 -4.75
CA GLU A 195 -13.93 -9.80 -4.00
C GLU A 195 -15.19 -9.44 -4.80
N MET A 196 -15.22 -8.24 -5.39
CA MET A 196 -16.30 -7.73 -6.22
C MET A 196 -16.58 -8.64 -7.42
N LEU A 197 -15.54 -9.10 -8.12
CA LEU A 197 -15.70 -10.03 -9.24
C LEU A 197 -16.30 -11.35 -8.81
N CYS A 198 -15.88 -11.90 -7.65
CA CYS A 198 -16.49 -13.12 -7.15
C CYS A 198 -17.95 -12.92 -6.70
N ALA A 199 -18.28 -11.77 -6.09
CA ALA A 199 -19.66 -11.46 -5.74
C ALA A 199 -20.53 -11.34 -7.00
N PHE A 200 -19.98 -10.73 -8.06
CA PHE A 200 -20.63 -10.67 -9.37
C PHE A 200 -20.90 -12.06 -9.96
N ASP A 201 -19.90 -12.96 -9.94
CA ASP A 201 -20.05 -14.32 -10.46
C ASP A 201 -21.13 -15.09 -9.70
N GLN A 202 -21.22 -14.94 -8.37
CA GLN A 202 -22.27 -15.56 -7.56
C GLN A 202 -23.68 -15.07 -7.92
N VAL A 203 -23.82 -13.76 -8.21
CA VAL A 203 -25.09 -13.19 -8.68
C VAL A 203 -25.43 -13.74 -10.07
N ASN A 204 -24.45 -13.86 -10.97
CA ASN A 204 -24.68 -14.32 -12.34
C ASN A 204 -25.03 -15.82 -12.40
N MET A 205 -24.32 -16.68 -11.65
CA MET A 205 -24.62 -18.11 -11.57
C MET A 205 -26.05 -18.38 -11.08
N LYS A 206 -26.53 -17.62 -10.10
CA LYS A 206 -27.93 -17.73 -9.60
C LYS A 206 -28.96 -17.21 -10.60
N LEU A 207 -28.60 -16.24 -11.45
CA LEU A 207 -29.48 -15.73 -12.50
C LEU A 207 -29.58 -16.69 -13.69
N GLU A 208 -28.48 -17.36 -14.04
CA GLU A 208 -28.44 -18.38 -15.10
C GLU A 208 -29.16 -19.66 -14.67
N GLY A 209 -28.98 -20.14 -13.44
CA GLY A 209 -29.69 -21.33 -12.93
C GLY A 209 -31.23 -21.19 -12.92
N ARG A 210 -31.76 -19.97 -12.87
CA ARG A 210 -33.21 -19.70 -12.98
C ARG A 210 -33.76 -19.83 -14.40
N LYS A 211 -32.93 -19.80 -15.43
CA LYS A 211 -33.36 -19.97 -16.83
C LYS A 211 -33.59 -21.44 -17.19
N ASP A 212 -32.94 -22.36 -16.48
CA ASP A 212 -33.03 -23.80 -16.75
C ASP A 212 -34.17 -24.50 -15.97
N GLU A 213 -34.81 -23.79 -15.03
CA GLU A 213 -35.93 -24.31 -14.22
C GLU A 213 -37.33 -23.90 -14.77
N LYS A 214 -37.38 -23.31 -15.97
CA LYS A 214 -38.61 -22.77 -16.58
C LYS A 214 -38.93 -23.43 -17.92
#